data_AF-A0A8B8R0V9-F1
#
_entry.id   AF-A0A8B8R0V9-F1
#
_cell.length_a   1.000
_cell.length_b   1.000
_cell.length_c   1.000
_cell.angle_alpha   90.00
_cell.angle_beta   90.00
_cell.angle_gamma   90.00
#
_symmetry.space_group_name_H-M   'P 1'
#
loop_
_entity.id
_entity.type
_entity.pdbx_description
1 polymer ?
#
loop_
_entity_poly.entity_id
_entity_poly.type
_entity_poly.pdbx_seq_one_letter_code
_entity_poly.pdbx_strand_id
1 'polypeptide(L)'
;MAGQSRKWMILVATTWIQAFTGTNFDFSSYSSDLKTALGISQVELNYLSVASDMGKAFGWCSGVCLRHLPLWSVMFMAAFMGLLGYGALWLLIQQVISLPYFLVFFLSLLAGCSICWFNTVCYVLCIRNFQSNRALALALTISFNGVTAALYTLIANAINSDDDTLYPFLNAIVPLFTSGVVLLPILRQPPPQQLPPDAIRRDSHIFLFLNAVAVLTGLYLLLLNPLSYNSYRARLLLAGAILLLVLPLCLPGLVYAREWARRVISSSLSLNGSTFSLVDVDDLELHKELIGSEPAAINAPMTGNGNRSTFILRAKDGCCGNVMEKDQLTVLGEEHSVRLLVRRWDFWLYYLAYLCGGTIGLVYSNNLGQISQSLGYGTQTSAFVTLYSSCSFFGRLLAAGPDFLPRYTLQGLGGLP
;
A
#
# COMPACT_ATOMS: atom_id res chain seq x y z
N MET A 1 14.30 0.09 20.66
CA MET A 1 14.71 1.42 20.13
C MET A 1 15.08 1.35 18.65
N ALA A 2 16.05 0.52 18.23
CA ALA A 2 16.40 0.39 16.81
C ALA A 2 15.28 -0.23 15.94
N GLY A 3 14.51 -1.20 16.47
CA GLY A 3 13.43 -1.85 15.72
C GLY A 3 12.29 -0.91 15.29
N GLN A 4 11.92 0.03 16.16
CA GLN A 4 10.90 1.06 15.89
C GLN A 4 11.32 2.03 14.78
N SER A 5 12.58 2.48 14.76
CA SER A 5 13.11 3.31 13.66
C SER A 5 13.19 2.53 12.34
N ARG A 6 13.58 1.25 12.38
CA ARG A 6 13.73 0.39 11.20
C ARG A 6 12.40 0.05 10.51
N LYS A 7 11.29 -0.09 11.25
CA LYS A 7 9.97 -0.35 10.63
C LYS A 7 9.53 0.83 9.74
N TRP A 8 9.83 2.06 10.16
CA TRP A 8 9.55 3.27 9.37
C TRP A 8 10.45 3.37 8.15
N MET A 9 11.72 2.97 8.25
CA MET A 9 12.61 2.85 7.08
C MET A 9 12.05 1.89 6.03
N ILE A 10 11.42 0.79 6.45
CA ILE A 10 10.78 -0.15 5.51
C ILE A 10 9.57 0.48 4.84
N LEU A 11 8.76 1.24 5.58
CA LEU A 11 7.63 1.96 4.99
C LEU A 11 8.08 2.96 3.93
N VAL A 12 9.17 3.70 4.19
CA VAL A 12 9.75 4.62 3.21
C VAL A 12 10.28 3.86 1.99
N ALA A 13 10.98 2.74 2.21
CA ALA A 13 11.47 1.89 1.14
C ALA A 13 10.34 1.34 0.25
N THR A 14 9.23 0.86 0.84
CA THR A 14 8.08 0.38 0.07
C THR A 14 7.35 1.51 -0.64
N THR A 15 7.29 2.70 -0.05
CA THR A 15 6.79 3.92 -0.73
C THR A 15 7.63 4.25 -1.96
N TRP A 16 8.96 4.15 -1.89
CA TRP A 16 9.83 4.42 -3.05
C TRP A 16 9.66 3.38 -4.14
N ILE A 17 9.62 2.08 -3.80
CA ILE A 17 9.32 1.02 -4.77
C ILE A 17 8.00 1.35 -5.47
N GLN A 18 6.93 1.58 -4.70
CA GLN A 18 5.62 1.86 -5.25
C GLN A 18 5.57 3.13 -6.11
N ALA A 19 6.29 4.19 -5.74
CA ALA A 19 6.37 5.43 -6.52
C ALA A 19 7.00 5.25 -7.92
N PHE A 20 7.75 4.17 -8.13
CA PHE A 20 8.45 3.93 -9.39
C PHE A 20 8.00 2.64 -10.12
N THR A 21 7.14 1.81 -9.51
CA THR A 21 6.66 0.55 -10.10
C THR A 21 5.21 0.62 -10.62
N GLY A 22 4.62 1.81 -10.67
CA GLY A 22 3.29 2.03 -11.27
C GLY A 22 3.30 2.20 -12.79
N THR A 23 4.08 1.38 -13.48
CA THR A 23 4.39 1.44 -14.91
C THR A 23 3.22 1.07 -15.85
N ASN A 24 1.99 0.98 -15.32
CA ASN A 24 0.79 0.86 -16.15
C ASN A 24 0.13 2.23 -16.37
N PHE A 25 0.39 3.19 -15.49
CA PHE A 25 -0.21 4.51 -15.58
C PHE A 25 0.37 5.33 -16.74
N ASP A 26 1.56 4.99 -17.23
CA ASP A 26 2.27 5.66 -18.32
C ASP A 26 2.20 4.88 -19.66
N PHE A 27 1.49 3.75 -19.74
CA PHE A 27 1.29 3.01 -21.00
C PHE A 27 0.75 3.91 -22.12
N SER A 28 -0.23 4.75 -21.76
CA SER A 28 -0.85 5.71 -22.68
C SER A 28 0.15 6.69 -23.30
N SER A 29 1.24 7.03 -22.60
CA SER A 29 2.26 7.98 -23.08
C SER A 29 3.08 7.44 -24.24
N TYR A 30 3.37 6.13 -24.28
CA TYR A 30 4.21 5.53 -25.34
C TYR A 30 3.43 4.57 -26.27
N SER A 31 2.15 4.32 -25.99
CA SER A 31 1.33 3.37 -26.75
C SER A 31 1.22 3.71 -28.25
N SER A 32 1.14 4.99 -28.60
CA SER A 32 1.08 5.46 -29.99
C SER A 32 2.38 5.16 -30.75
N ASP A 33 3.54 5.33 -30.11
CA ASP A 33 4.84 5.02 -30.68
C ASP A 33 5.02 3.51 -30.84
N LEU A 34 4.63 2.73 -29.83
CA LEU A 34 4.66 1.27 -29.90
C LEU A 34 3.80 0.73 -31.05
N LYS A 35 2.60 1.29 -31.25
CA LYS A 35 1.71 0.94 -32.36
C LYS A 35 2.36 1.21 -33.71
N THR A 36 2.96 2.39 -33.85
CA THR A 36 3.61 2.82 -35.10
C THR A 36 4.85 1.98 -35.38
N ALA A 37 5.66 1.71 -34.36
CA ALA A 37 6.87 0.90 -34.45
C ALA A 37 6.60 -0.56 -34.86
N LEU A 38 5.46 -1.12 -34.45
CA LEU A 38 5.05 -2.48 -34.80
C LEU A 38 4.23 -2.56 -36.09
N GLY A 39 3.70 -1.43 -36.59
CA GLY A 39 2.78 -1.41 -37.72
C GLY A 39 1.46 -2.14 -37.46
N ILE A 40 0.98 -2.15 -36.21
CA ILE A 40 -0.20 -2.93 -35.77
C ILE A 40 -1.49 -2.12 -35.73
N SER A 41 -2.61 -2.83 -35.78
CA SER A 41 -3.94 -2.26 -35.59
C SER A 41 -4.21 -1.82 -34.15
N GLN A 42 -5.28 -1.05 -33.96
CA GLN A 42 -5.70 -0.62 -32.64
C GLN A 42 -6.12 -1.79 -31.74
N VAL A 43 -6.73 -2.81 -32.33
CA VAL A 43 -7.18 -4.01 -31.62
C VAL A 43 -5.98 -4.78 -31.08
N GLU A 44 -4.93 -4.93 -31.88
CA GLU A 44 -3.68 -5.58 -31.48
C GLU A 44 -2.95 -4.80 -30.36
N LEU A 45 -2.87 -3.47 -30.45
CA LEU A 45 -2.30 -2.66 -29.37
C LEU A 45 -3.08 -2.86 -28.05
N ASN A 46 -4.41 -2.93 -28.13
CA ASN A 46 -5.25 -3.16 -26.95
C ASN A 46 -5.02 -4.55 -26.36
N TYR A 47 -4.78 -5.57 -27.19
CA TYR A 47 -4.38 -6.89 -26.70
C TYR A 47 -3.02 -6.90 -26.00
N LEU A 48 -2.05 -6.06 -26.42
CA LEU A 48 -0.78 -5.90 -25.69
C LEU A 48 -1.00 -5.28 -24.31
N SER A 49 -1.90 -4.31 -24.19
CA SER A 49 -2.27 -3.74 -22.90
C SER A 49 -2.96 -4.77 -22.01
N VAL A 50 -3.87 -5.57 -22.57
CA VAL A 50 -4.51 -6.70 -21.88
C VAL A 50 -3.48 -7.74 -21.46
N ALA A 51 -2.46 -8.02 -22.28
CA ALA A 51 -1.39 -8.95 -21.93
C ALA A 51 -0.65 -8.51 -20.66
N SER A 52 -0.33 -7.22 -20.55
CA SER A 52 0.26 -6.64 -19.34
C SER A 52 -0.67 -6.79 -18.13
N ASP A 53 -1.95 -6.45 -18.25
CA ASP A 53 -2.90 -6.66 -17.15
C ASP A 53 -3.07 -8.13 -16.76
N MET A 54 -3.06 -9.04 -17.74
CA MET A 54 -3.09 -10.48 -17.52
C MET A 54 -1.84 -10.97 -16.79
N GLY A 55 -0.68 -10.34 -17.00
CA GLY A 55 0.53 -10.56 -16.22
C GLY A 55 0.28 -10.42 -14.71
N LYS A 56 -0.58 -9.47 -14.29
CA LYS A 56 -0.94 -9.28 -12.87
C LYS A 56 -1.78 -10.42 -12.31
N ALA A 57 -2.57 -11.11 -13.15
CA ALA A 57 -3.34 -12.27 -12.73
C ALA A 57 -2.43 -13.44 -12.30
N PHE A 58 -1.21 -13.51 -12.83
CA PHE A 58 -0.20 -14.47 -12.39
C PHE A 58 0.47 -14.09 -11.05
N GLY A 59 0.02 -13.03 -10.36
CA GLY A 59 0.58 -12.58 -9.09
C GLY A 59 0.69 -13.63 -7.99
N TRP A 60 -0.16 -14.67 -8.00
CA TRP A 60 -0.11 -15.75 -7.02
C TRP A 60 1.25 -16.47 -6.98
N CYS A 61 1.97 -16.53 -8.11
CA CYS A 61 3.28 -17.18 -8.15
C CYS A 61 4.33 -16.43 -7.32
N SER A 62 4.24 -15.09 -7.23
CA SER A 62 5.12 -14.29 -6.36
C SER A 62 4.96 -14.64 -4.88
N GLY A 63 3.72 -14.91 -4.45
CA GLY A 63 3.43 -15.37 -3.09
C GLY A 63 4.00 -16.77 -2.80
N VAL A 64 3.97 -17.67 -3.78
CA VAL A 64 4.61 -18.99 -3.67
C VAL A 64 6.13 -18.85 -3.61
N CYS A 65 6.73 -18.02 -4.46
CA CYS A 65 8.17 -17.73 -4.44
C CYS A 65 8.63 -17.21 -3.08
N LEU A 66 7.86 -16.32 -2.44
CA LEU A 66 8.17 -15.78 -1.11
C LEU A 66 8.13 -16.81 0.03
N ARG A 67 7.58 -18.01 -0.20
CA ARG A 67 7.67 -19.12 0.77
C ARG A 67 9.00 -19.84 0.71
N HIS A 68 9.67 -19.83 -0.45
CA HIS A 68 10.91 -20.59 -0.69
C HIS A 68 12.14 -19.69 -0.82
N LEU A 69 11.95 -18.42 -1.18
CA LEU A 69 13.00 -17.47 -1.48
C LEU A 69 12.90 -16.24 -0.55
N PRO A 70 14.03 -15.60 -0.22
CA PRO A 70 14.02 -14.38 0.57
C PRO A 70 13.37 -13.21 -0.20
N LEU A 71 12.83 -12.23 0.55
CA LEU A 71 12.14 -11.05 -0.01
C LEU A 71 12.99 -10.28 -1.04
N TRP A 72 14.29 -10.09 -0.75
CA TRP A 72 15.18 -9.35 -1.64
C TRP A 72 15.36 -10.04 -2.99
N SER A 73 15.41 -11.38 -3.03
CA SER A 73 15.62 -12.09 -4.29
C SER A 73 14.37 -12.05 -5.15
N VAL A 74 13.18 -12.19 -4.55
CA VAL A 74 11.90 -12.04 -5.27
C VAL A 74 11.73 -10.63 -5.83
N MET A 75 12.16 -9.60 -5.09
CA MET A 75 12.19 -8.22 -5.59
C MET A 75 13.11 -8.06 -6.81
N PHE A 76 14.32 -8.64 -6.80
CA PHE A 76 15.21 -8.58 -7.97
C PHE A 76 14.71 -9.42 -9.15
N MET A 77 14.02 -10.53 -8.90
CA MET A 77 13.33 -11.26 -9.97
C MET A 77 12.26 -10.38 -10.62
N ALA A 78 11.47 -9.67 -9.82
CA ALA A 78 10.50 -8.70 -10.33
C ALA A 78 11.20 -7.61 -11.16
N ALA A 79 12.29 -7.03 -10.65
CA ALA A 79 13.08 -6.02 -11.36
C ALA A 79 13.61 -6.53 -12.70
N PHE A 80 14.13 -7.76 -12.75
CA PHE A 80 14.65 -8.36 -13.96
C PHE A 80 13.56 -8.66 -14.99
N MET A 81 12.39 -9.11 -14.55
CA MET A 81 11.22 -9.29 -15.43
C MET A 81 10.79 -7.96 -16.06
N GLY A 82 10.77 -6.87 -15.28
CA GLY A 82 10.46 -5.53 -15.76
C GLY A 82 11.53 -5.00 -16.73
N LEU A 83 12.82 -5.19 -16.40
CA LEU A 83 13.95 -4.84 -17.26
C LEU A 83 13.85 -5.53 -18.62
N LEU A 84 13.59 -6.84 -18.65
CA LEU A 84 13.45 -7.60 -19.89
C LEU A 84 12.21 -7.18 -20.68
N GLY A 85 11.05 -7.06 -20.02
CA GLY A 85 9.80 -6.69 -20.67
C GLY A 85 9.87 -5.28 -21.28
N TYR A 86 10.08 -4.26 -20.44
CA TYR A 86 10.09 -2.87 -20.89
C TYR A 86 11.35 -2.50 -21.68
N GLY A 87 12.52 -3.09 -21.35
CA GLY A 87 13.75 -2.84 -22.09
C GLY A 87 13.67 -3.34 -23.53
N ALA A 88 13.06 -4.51 -23.75
CA ALA A 88 12.82 -5.01 -25.10
C ALA A 88 11.79 -4.15 -25.87
N LEU A 89 10.72 -3.69 -25.19
CA LEU A 89 9.75 -2.77 -25.79
C LEU A 89 10.41 -1.44 -26.20
N TRP A 90 11.31 -0.91 -25.37
CA TRP A 90 12.06 0.30 -25.69
C TRP A 90 12.95 0.12 -26.92
N LEU A 91 13.75 -0.96 -26.98
CA LEU A 91 14.60 -1.26 -28.14
C LEU A 91 13.79 -1.43 -29.42
N LEU A 92 12.57 -1.95 -29.31
CA LEU A 92 11.65 -2.10 -30.43
C LEU A 92 11.10 -0.75 -30.91
N ILE A 93 10.73 0.15 -30.01
CA ILE A 93 10.29 1.51 -30.36
C ILE A 93 11.43 2.27 -31.07
N GLN A 94 12.66 2.10 -30.60
CA GLN A 94 13.87 2.67 -31.22
C GLN A 94 14.27 2.01 -32.54
N GLN A 95 13.49 1.04 -33.05
CA GLN A 95 13.78 0.30 -34.29
C GLN A 95 15.15 -0.41 -34.30
N VAL A 96 15.73 -0.69 -33.12
CA VAL A 96 16.99 -1.43 -32.98
C VAL A 96 16.76 -2.92 -33.18
N ILE A 97 15.61 -3.43 -32.72
CA ILE A 97 15.22 -4.83 -32.85
C ILE A 97 13.82 -4.94 -33.46
N SER A 98 13.61 -5.99 -34.25
CA SER A 98 12.28 -6.39 -34.75
C SER A 98 11.87 -7.70 -34.09
N LEU A 99 10.71 -7.75 -33.45
CA LEU A 99 10.19 -8.95 -32.78
C LEU A 99 8.81 -9.31 -33.33
N PRO A 100 8.48 -10.61 -33.47
CA PRO A 100 7.15 -11.01 -33.86
C PRO A 100 6.13 -10.63 -32.77
N TYR A 101 4.90 -10.30 -33.18
CA TYR A 101 3.84 -9.83 -32.27
C TYR A 101 3.63 -10.74 -31.05
N PHE A 102 3.67 -12.06 -31.24
CA PHE A 102 3.55 -13.03 -30.14
C PHE A 102 4.63 -12.82 -29.07
N LEU A 103 5.88 -12.57 -29.45
CA LEU A 103 6.95 -12.33 -28.47
C LEU A 103 6.74 -11.01 -27.72
N VAL A 104 6.27 -9.97 -28.41
CA VAL A 104 5.88 -8.69 -27.79
C VAL A 104 4.74 -8.88 -26.79
N PHE A 105 3.76 -9.73 -27.11
CA PHE A 105 2.69 -10.10 -26.18
C PHE A 105 3.24 -10.74 -24.89
N PHE A 106 4.20 -11.67 -25.00
CA PHE A 106 4.84 -12.27 -23.82
C PHE A 106 5.70 -11.28 -23.04
N LEU A 107 6.39 -10.35 -23.71
CA LEU A 107 7.16 -9.30 -23.05
C LEU A 107 6.25 -8.33 -22.27
N SER A 108 5.10 -7.95 -22.85
CA SER A 108 4.07 -7.16 -22.16
C SER A 108 3.51 -7.92 -20.96
N LEU A 109 3.22 -9.22 -21.09
CA LEU A 109 2.78 -10.07 -19.97
C LEU A 109 3.84 -10.13 -18.87
N LEU A 110 5.12 -10.29 -19.23
CA LEU A 110 6.25 -10.32 -18.30
C LEU A 110 6.39 -9.00 -17.54
N ALA A 111 6.25 -7.87 -18.25
CA ALA A 111 6.25 -6.53 -17.67
C ALA A 111 5.11 -6.33 -16.66
N GLY A 112 3.90 -6.76 -17.01
CA GLY A 112 2.76 -6.73 -16.08
C GLY A 112 2.93 -7.62 -14.85
N CYS A 113 3.55 -8.79 -15.04
CA CYS A 113 3.86 -9.72 -13.95
C CYS A 113 4.88 -9.09 -12.97
N SER A 114 5.90 -8.38 -13.48
CA SER A 114 6.86 -7.61 -12.66
C SER A 114 6.17 -6.66 -11.68
N ILE A 115 5.20 -5.88 -12.16
CA ILE A 115 4.46 -4.91 -11.34
C ILE A 115 3.75 -5.60 -10.17
N CYS A 116 3.10 -6.73 -10.44
CA CYS A 116 2.40 -7.49 -9.41
C CYS A 116 3.37 -8.06 -8.37
N TRP A 117 4.54 -8.56 -8.80
CA TRP A 117 5.54 -9.08 -7.88
C TRP A 117 6.10 -8.00 -6.95
N PHE A 118 6.37 -6.79 -7.48
CA PHE A 118 6.73 -5.64 -6.65
C PHE A 118 5.64 -5.30 -5.62
N ASN A 119 4.37 -5.29 -6.06
CA ASN A 119 3.24 -5.08 -5.16
C ASN A 119 3.21 -6.12 -4.04
N THR A 120 3.35 -7.41 -4.35
CA THR A 120 3.35 -8.48 -3.34
C THR A 120 4.47 -8.30 -2.32
N VAL A 121 5.70 -7.99 -2.78
CA VAL A 121 6.84 -7.73 -1.88
C VAL A 121 6.51 -6.58 -0.92
N CYS A 122 6.00 -5.46 -1.45
CA CYS A 122 5.59 -4.32 -0.65
C CYS A 122 4.46 -4.66 0.34
N TYR A 123 3.48 -5.47 -0.06
CA TYR A 123 2.36 -5.86 0.81
C TYR A 123 2.84 -6.71 1.97
N VAL A 124 3.68 -7.70 1.70
CA VAL A 124 4.26 -8.57 2.72
C VAL A 124 5.12 -7.75 3.69
N LEU A 125 5.91 -6.80 3.19
CA LEU A 125 6.69 -5.88 4.03
C LEU A 125 5.79 -5.03 4.93
N CYS A 126 4.75 -4.42 4.39
CA CYS A 126 3.82 -3.58 5.17
C CYS A 126 3.06 -4.39 6.23
N ILE A 127 2.52 -5.56 5.86
CA ILE A 127 1.74 -6.41 6.77
C ILE A 127 2.60 -6.95 7.91
N ARG A 128 3.83 -7.40 7.62
CA ARG A 128 4.75 -7.94 8.65
C ARG A 128 5.22 -6.86 9.63
N ASN A 129 5.45 -5.63 9.16
CA ASN A 129 5.98 -4.55 10.00
C ASN A 129 4.91 -3.72 10.72
N PHE A 130 3.66 -3.72 10.22
CA PHE A 130 2.56 -2.91 10.77
C PHE A 130 1.31 -3.75 11.04
N GLN A 131 1.37 -4.73 11.94
CA GLN A 131 0.25 -5.65 12.20
C GLN A 131 -1.05 -4.93 12.60
N SER A 132 -0.97 -3.93 13.49
CA SER A 132 -2.14 -3.16 13.96
C SER A 132 -2.64 -2.13 12.95
N ASN A 133 -1.73 -1.52 12.19
CA ASN A 133 -2.01 -0.38 11.30
C ASN A 133 -1.75 -0.74 9.82
N ARG A 134 -1.92 -2.01 9.45
CA ARG A 134 -1.59 -2.50 8.10
C ARG A 134 -2.40 -1.82 7.01
N ALA A 135 -3.66 -1.47 7.29
CA ALA A 135 -4.51 -0.79 6.32
C ALA A 135 -3.96 0.61 5.99
N LEU A 136 -3.56 1.37 7.01
CA LEU A 136 -2.88 2.66 6.86
C LEU A 136 -1.55 2.53 6.09
N ALA A 137 -0.72 1.53 6.43
CA ALA A 137 0.55 1.30 5.75
C ALA A 137 0.38 0.91 4.27
N LEU A 138 -0.57 0.01 3.99
CA LEU A 138 -0.90 -0.43 2.64
C LEU A 138 -1.50 0.71 1.82
N ALA A 139 -2.51 1.43 2.32
CA ALA A 139 -3.12 2.54 1.61
C ALA A 139 -2.10 3.64 1.25
N LEU A 140 -1.26 4.03 2.22
CA LEU A 140 -0.19 4.99 1.98
C LEU A 140 0.76 4.50 0.88
N THR A 141 1.35 3.32 1.03
CA THR A 141 2.36 2.82 0.07
C THR A 141 1.77 2.55 -1.31
N ILE A 142 0.60 1.93 -1.41
CA ILE A 142 -0.08 1.60 -2.68
C ILE A 142 -0.52 2.88 -3.40
N SER A 143 -0.90 3.94 -2.67
CA SER A 143 -1.28 5.21 -3.29
C SER A 143 -0.18 5.71 -4.24
N PHE A 144 1.09 5.64 -3.82
CA PHE A 144 2.24 6.14 -4.58
C PHE A 144 2.43 5.47 -5.94
N ASN A 145 1.85 4.28 -6.17
CA ASN A 145 1.79 3.69 -7.51
C ASN A 145 1.14 4.66 -8.52
N GLY A 146 0.13 5.41 -8.10
CA GLY A 146 -0.54 6.46 -8.90
C GLY A 146 0.23 7.77 -9.06
N VAL A 147 1.42 7.96 -8.48
CA VAL A 147 2.28 9.11 -8.84
C VAL A 147 3.35 8.77 -9.87
N THR A 148 3.52 7.48 -10.20
CA THR A 148 4.57 7.00 -11.12
C THR A 148 4.56 7.75 -12.44
N ALA A 149 3.39 7.87 -13.10
CA ALA A 149 3.29 8.56 -14.38
C ALA A 149 3.76 10.02 -14.32
N ALA A 150 3.36 10.77 -13.28
CA ALA A 150 3.77 12.15 -13.11
C ALA A 150 5.27 12.28 -12.81
N LEU A 151 5.84 11.39 -11.99
CA LEU A 151 7.28 11.34 -11.75
C LEU A 151 8.05 11.04 -13.04
N TYR A 152 7.55 10.12 -13.85
CA TYR A 152 8.19 9.74 -15.11
C TYR A 152 8.12 10.86 -16.14
N THR A 153 7.02 11.60 -16.23
CA THR A 153 6.94 12.82 -17.06
C THR A 153 7.99 13.85 -16.62
N LEU A 154 8.16 14.10 -15.32
CA LEU A 154 9.19 15.02 -14.83
C LEU A 154 10.61 14.53 -15.17
N ILE A 155 10.88 13.22 -15.05
CA ILE A 155 12.18 12.63 -15.40
C ILE A 155 12.44 12.74 -16.91
N ALA A 156 11.46 12.37 -17.75
CA ALA A 156 11.56 12.47 -19.20
C ALA A 156 11.86 13.92 -19.61
N ASN A 157 11.03 14.88 -19.17
CA ASN A 157 11.20 16.30 -19.50
C ASN A 157 12.52 16.89 -18.95
N ALA A 158 13.05 16.36 -17.85
CA ALA A 158 14.32 16.78 -17.27
C ALA A 158 15.55 16.30 -18.07
N ILE A 159 15.43 15.13 -18.71
CA ILE A 159 16.44 14.54 -19.59
C ILE A 159 16.35 15.21 -20.97
N ASN A 160 15.20 15.06 -21.62
CA ASN A 160 14.91 15.62 -22.93
C ASN A 160 13.40 15.93 -23.02
N SER A 161 13.05 17.22 -23.17
CA SER A 161 11.66 17.65 -23.31
C SER A 161 11.03 17.27 -24.65
N ASP A 162 11.84 16.86 -25.61
CA ASP A 162 11.42 16.66 -27.01
C ASP A 162 11.31 15.16 -27.38
N ASP A 163 11.61 14.25 -26.45
CA ASP A 163 11.65 12.80 -26.69
C ASP A 163 10.66 12.04 -25.79
N ASP A 164 9.51 11.69 -26.38
CA ASP A 164 8.46 10.90 -25.72
C ASP A 164 8.77 9.39 -25.67
N THR A 165 9.87 8.92 -26.25
CA THR A 165 10.19 7.48 -26.29
C THR A 165 10.88 6.95 -25.04
N LEU A 166 11.15 7.82 -24.06
CA LEU A 166 11.91 7.49 -22.86
C LEU A 166 11.12 6.68 -21.82
N TYR A 167 9.78 6.67 -21.84
CA TYR A 167 8.97 6.01 -20.79
C TYR A 167 9.27 4.51 -20.63
N PRO A 168 9.31 3.68 -21.69
CA PRO A 168 9.65 2.26 -21.56
C PRO A 168 11.08 2.04 -21.05
N PHE A 169 12.02 2.93 -21.42
CA PHE A 169 13.38 2.88 -20.87
C PHE A 169 13.41 3.16 -19.36
N LEU A 170 12.68 4.19 -18.92
CA LEU A 170 12.53 4.50 -17.49
C LEU A 170 11.87 3.33 -16.75
N ASN A 171 10.85 2.70 -17.32
CA ASN A 171 10.15 1.55 -16.74
C ASN A 171 11.07 0.33 -16.58
N ALA A 172 12.11 0.21 -17.40
CA ALA A 172 13.07 -0.87 -17.33
C ALA A 172 14.15 -0.60 -16.25
N ILE A 173 14.69 0.62 -16.19
CA ILE A 173 15.87 0.94 -15.38
C ILE A 173 15.52 1.45 -13.98
N VAL A 174 14.50 2.30 -13.83
CA VAL A 174 14.18 2.96 -12.56
C VAL A 174 13.73 1.95 -11.49
N PRO A 175 12.89 0.94 -11.77
CA PRO A 175 12.57 -0.11 -10.79
C PRO A 175 13.78 -0.93 -10.35
N LEU A 176 14.72 -1.21 -11.26
CA LEU A 176 15.95 -1.93 -10.94
C LEU A 176 16.86 -1.11 -10.03
N PHE A 177 17.05 0.18 -10.35
CA PHE A 177 17.82 1.10 -9.53
C PHE A 177 17.20 1.25 -8.13
N THR A 178 15.88 1.45 -8.07
CA THR A 178 15.13 1.58 -6.82
C THR A 178 15.28 0.32 -5.96
N SER A 179 15.22 -0.87 -6.57
CA SER A 179 15.47 -2.16 -5.90
C SER A 179 16.85 -2.25 -5.27
N GLY A 180 17.88 -1.68 -5.92
CA GLY A 180 19.22 -1.58 -5.36
C GLY A 180 19.30 -0.64 -4.16
N VAL A 181 18.69 0.56 -4.25
CA VAL A 181 18.69 1.55 -3.17
C VAL A 181 17.99 1.03 -1.91
N VAL A 182 16.88 0.33 -2.06
CA VAL A 182 16.08 -0.20 -0.94
C VAL A 182 16.58 -1.53 -0.38
N LEU A 183 17.60 -2.14 -0.98
CA LEU A 183 18.15 -3.43 -0.56
C LEU A 183 18.62 -3.40 0.90
N LEU A 184 19.35 -2.35 1.29
CA LEU A 184 19.88 -2.23 2.65
C LEU A 184 18.77 -2.16 3.72
N PRO A 185 17.72 -1.32 3.59
CA PRO A 185 16.54 -1.36 4.45
C PRO A 185 15.89 -2.74 4.53
N ILE A 186 15.75 -3.44 3.40
CA ILE A 186 15.09 -4.76 3.33
C ILE A 186 15.94 -5.85 4.02
N LEU A 187 17.26 -5.84 3.85
CA LEU A 187 18.15 -6.80 4.52
C LEU A 187 18.22 -6.58 6.03
N ARG A 188 18.02 -5.34 6.50
CA ARG A 188 18.08 -4.97 7.93
C ARG A 188 16.71 -4.96 8.61
N GLN A 189 15.78 -5.78 8.12
CA GLN A 189 14.44 -5.89 8.69
C GLN A 189 14.46 -6.13 10.20
N PRO A 190 13.66 -5.38 10.98
CA PRO A 190 13.51 -5.67 12.39
C PRO A 190 12.70 -6.97 12.58
N PRO A 191 12.95 -7.73 13.66
CA PRO A 191 12.10 -8.86 14.00
C PRO A 191 10.66 -8.37 14.27
N PRO A 192 9.63 -9.17 13.94
CA PRO A 192 8.24 -8.84 14.24
C PRO A 192 8.08 -8.59 15.75
N GLN A 193 7.58 -7.41 16.14
CA GLN A 193 7.45 -7.05 17.55
C GLN A 193 6.02 -6.54 17.80
N GLN A 194 5.31 -7.20 18.71
CA GLN A 194 4.01 -6.72 19.19
C GLN A 194 4.23 -5.46 20.03
N LEU A 195 3.43 -4.43 19.76
CA LEU A 195 3.60 -3.11 20.34
C LEU A 195 2.58 -2.85 21.45
N PRO A 196 2.98 -2.24 22.58
CA PRO A 196 2.04 -1.83 23.62
C PRO A 196 1.06 -0.76 23.09
N PRO A 197 -0.15 -0.63 23.68
CA PRO A 197 -1.23 0.22 23.17
C PRO A 197 -0.85 1.69 23.00
N ASP A 198 0.01 2.24 23.86
CA ASP A 198 0.52 3.63 23.75
C ASP A 198 1.38 3.86 22.49
N ALA A 199 2.02 2.80 21.98
CA ALA A 199 2.77 2.87 20.74
C ALA A 199 1.85 2.86 19.51
N ILE A 200 0.65 2.26 19.60
CA ILE A 200 -0.33 2.24 18.52
C ILE A 200 -0.90 3.64 18.26
N ARG A 201 -1.28 4.37 19.33
CA ARG A 201 -1.75 5.76 19.23
C ARG A 201 -0.66 6.69 18.66
N ARG A 202 0.59 6.45 19.03
CA ARG A 202 1.74 7.18 18.50
C ARG A 202 1.96 6.93 17.00
N ASP A 203 1.85 5.67 16.57
CA ASP A 203 1.96 5.31 15.16
C ASP A 203 0.88 6.00 14.32
N SER A 204 -0.35 6.14 14.82
CA SER A 204 -1.44 6.84 14.13
C SER A 204 -1.10 8.30 13.80
N HIS A 205 -0.50 9.05 14.73
CA HIS A 205 -0.04 10.42 14.46
C HIS A 205 1.07 10.48 13.39
N ILE A 206 1.98 9.50 13.38
CA ILE A 206 3.03 9.43 12.35
C ILE A 206 2.41 9.12 10.99
N PHE A 207 1.44 8.20 10.94
CA PHE A 207 0.68 7.93 9.72
C PHE A 207 -0.09 9.17 9.24
N LEU A 208 -0.69 9.96 10.12
CA LEU A 208 -1.38 11.19 9.74
C LEU A 208 -0.41 12.19 9.11
N PHE A 209 0.77 12.39 9.71
CA PHE A 209 1.82 13.23 9.12
C PHE A 209 2.27 12.72 7.75
N LEU A 210 2.52 11.41 7.62
CA LEU A 210 2.89 10.79 6.35
C LEU A 210 1.81 10.94 5.27
N ASN A 211 0.54 10.81 5.65
CA ASN A 211 -0.59 11.04 4.76
C ASN A 211 -0.67 12.51 4.33
N ALA A 212 -0.41 13.47 5.23
CA ALA A 212 -0.36 14.88 4.87
C ALA A 212 0.79 15.18 3.88
N VAL A 213 1.97 14.60 4.09
CA VAL A 213 3.10 14.69 3.14
C VAL A 213 2.74 14.04 1.80
N ALA A 214 2.05 12.90 1.82
CA ALA A 214 1.59 12.22 0.61
C ALA A 214 0.57 13.07 -0.16
N VAL A 215 -0.42 13.66 0.52
CA VAL A 215 -1.38 14.61 -0.08
C VAL A 215 -0.64 15.80 -0.70
N LEU A 216 0.31 16.39 0.03
CA LEU A 216 1.12 17.49 -0.49
C LEU A 216 1.91 17.07 -1.73
N THR A 217 2.49 15.87 -1.74
CA THR A 217 3.22 15.31 -2.89
C THR A 217 2.30 15.09 -4.09
N GLY A 218 1.12 14.52 -3.88
CA GLY A 218 0.12 14.32 -4.92
C GLY A 218 -0.38 15.64 -5.52
N LEU A 219 -0.66 16.65 -4.69
CA LEU A 219 -1.07 17.99 -5.15
C LEU A 219 0.07 18.71 -5.85
N TYR A 220 1.29 18.61 -5.34
CA TYR A 220 2.50 19.17 -5.96
C TYR A 220 2.66 18.64 -7.39
N LEU A 221 2.58 17.31 -7.56
CA LEU A 221 2.71 16.68 -8.88
C LEU A 221 1.53 17.04 -9.78
N LEU A 222 0.28 16.96 -9.29
CA LEU A 222 -0.90 17.29 -10.08
C LEU A 222 -0.88 18.73 -10.62
N LEU A 223 -0.54 19.69 -9.76
CA LEU A 223 -0.61 21.12 -10.09
C LEU A 223 0.61 21.64 -10.85
N LEU A 224 1.80 21.09 -10.58
CA LEU A 224 3.04 21.63 -11.14
C LEU A 224 3.58 20.83 -12.33
N ASN A 225 3.19 19.56 -12.52
CA ASN A 225 3.64 18.76 -13.67
C ASN A 225 3.33 19.44 -15.03
N PRO A 226 2.17 20.10 -15.25
CA PRO A 226 1.91 20.84 -16.50
C PRO A 226 2.88 22.00 -16.77
N LEU A 227 3.59 22.49 -15.74
CA LEU A 227 4.56 23.59 -15.85
C LEU A 227 5.96 23.12 -16.27
N SER A 228 6.14 21.82 -16.50
CA SER A 228 7.42 21.17 -16.80
C SER A 228 7.88 21.26 -18.27
N TYR A 229 7.37 22.22 -19.04
CA TYR A 229 7.64 22.38 -20.49
C TYR A 229 9.10 22.70 -20.87
N ASN A 230 9.96 23.01 -19.90
CA ASN A 230 11.37 23.31 -20.13
C ASN A 230 12.21 22.43 -19.21
N SER A 231 13.29 21.83 -19.74
CA SER A 231 14.20 20.96 -18.99
C SER A 231 14.72 21.58 -17.69
N TYR A 232 14.99 22.90 -17.64
CA TYR A 232 15.39 23.56 -16.39
C TYR A 232 14.27 23.51 -15.34
N ARG A 233 13.04 23.83 -15.72
CA ARG A 233 11.88 23.77 -14.83
C ARG A 233 11.56 22.34 -14.43
N ALA A 234 11.61 21.40 -15.38
CA ALA A 234 11.40 19.98 -15.12
C ALA A 234 12.43 19.46 -14.09
N ARG A 235 13.71 19.82 -14.22
CA ARG A 235 14.75 19.47 -13.22
C ARG A 235 14.46 20.05 -11.84
N LEU A 236 14.03 21.31 -11.75
CA LEU A 236 13.68 21.95 -10.48
C LEU A 236 12.45 21.29 -9.84
N LEU A 237 11.43 20.98 -10.65
CA LEU A 237 10.22 20.29 -10.19
C LEU A 237 10.52 18.84 -9.77
N LEU A 238 11.37 18.15 -10.52
CA LEU A 238 11.85 16.82 -10.17
C LEU A 238 12.61 16.83 -8.85
N ALA A 239 13.52 17.81 -8.66
CA ALA A 239 14.24 17.97 -7.40
C ALA A 239 13.28 18.19 -6.22
N GLY A 240 12.23 19.01 -6.40
CA GLY A 240 11.18 19.19 -5.39
C GLY A 240 10.38 17.92 -5.11
N ALA A 241 10.00 17.17 -6.15
CA ALA A 241 9.30 15.90 -6.01
C ALA A 241 10.13 14.84 -5.28
N ILE A 242 11.41 14.70 -5.63
CA ILE A 242 12.35 13.79 -4.94
C ILE A 242 12.57 14.23 -3.49
N LEU A 243 12.68 15.55 -3.22
CA LEU A 243 12.79 16.06 -1.86
C LEU A 243 11.57 15.68 -1.02
N LEU A 244 10.35 15.83 -1.55
CA LEU A 244 9.12 15.41 -0.88
C LEU A 244 9.07 13.89 -0.65
N LEU A 245 9.56 13.09 -1.60
CA LEU A 245 9.62 11.63 -1.50
C LEU A 245 10.66 11.15 -0.46
N VAL A 246 11.73 11.92 -0.26
CA VAL A 246 12.82 11.64 0.69
C VAL A 246 12.53 12.20 2.08
N LEU A 247 11.70 13.25 2.21
CA LEU A 247 11.33 13.89 3.48
C LEU A 247 10.92 12.90 4.59
N PRO A 248 10.14 11.82 4.31
CA PRO A 248 9.83 10.79 5.29
C PRO A 248 11.05 10.10 5.95
N LEU A 249 12.25 10.11 5.35
CA LEU A 249 13.47 9.57 5.97
C LEU A 249 13.88 10.31 7.25
N CYS A 250 13.49 11.58 7.39
CA CYS A 250 13.78 12.35 8.60
C CYS A 250 13.00 11.81 9.81
N LEU A 251 11.89 11.09 9.60
CA LEU A 251 11.03 10.57 10.67
C LEU A 251 11.72 9.55 11.59
N PRO A 252 12.40 8.50 11.08
CA PRO A 252 13.17 7.59 11.93
C PRO A 252 14.18 8.31 12.83
N GLY A 253 14.81 9.38 12.32
CA GLY A 253 15.74 10.23 13.08
C GLY A 253 15.03 11.08 14.13
N LEU A 254 13.90 11.71 13.78
CA LEU A 254 13.09 12.51 14.70
C LEU A 254 12.47 11.68 15.83
N VAL A 255 11.97 10.48 15.52
CA VAL A 255 11.44 9.55 16.52
C VAL A 255 12.55 9.15 17.50
N TYR A 256 13.74 8.81 16.99
CA TYR A 256 14.89 8.48 17.82
C TYR A 256 15.35 9.67 18.69
N ALA A 257 15.48 10.86 18.12
CA ALA A 257 15.89 12.08 18.82
C ALA A 257 14.87 12.49 19.91
N ARG A 258 13.57 12.39 19.63
CA ARG A 258 12.51 12.70 20.59
C ARG A 258 12.43 11.70 21.74
N GLU A 259 12.69 10.42 21.48
CA GLU A 259 12.75 9.39 22.52
C GLU A 259 14.04 9.46 23.34
N TRP A 260 15.14 9.91 22.74
CA TRP A 260 16.36 10.26 23.46
C TRP A 260 16.15 11.49 24.34
N ALA A 261 15.58 12.58 23.81
CA ALA A 261 15.30 13.80 24.55
C ALA A 261 14.38 13.55 25.76
N ARG A 262 13.30 12.76 25.60
CA ARG A 262 12.44 12.37 26.73
C ARG A 262 13.20 11.62 27.82
N ARG A 263 14.10 10.71 27.46
CA ARG A 263 14.90 9.95 28.43
C ARG A 263 15.90 10.81 29.17
N VAL A 264 16.57 11.72 28.46
CA VAL A 264 17.51 12.68 29.07
C VAL A 264 16.76 13.61 30.04
N ILE A 265 15.63 14.17 29.61
CA ILE A 265 14.82 15.07 30.43
C ILE A 265 14.23 14.35 31.66
N SER A 266 13.74 13.11 31.49
CA SER A 266 13.26 12.33 32.64
C SER A 266 14.38 11.98 33.62
N SER A 267 15.59 11.68 33.12
CA SER A 267 16.74 11.40 33.98
C SER A 267 17.27 12.65 34.70
N SER A 268 17.20 13.83 34.09
CA SER A 268 17.60 15.08 34.74
C SER A 268 16.58 15.53 35.80
N LEU A 269 15.29 15.25 35.59
CA LEU A 269 14.25 15.49 36.59
C LEU A 269 14.34 14.50 37.76
N SER A 270 14.73 13.24 37.52
CA SER A 270 14.93 12.26 38.60
C SER A 270 16.22 12.47 39.41
N LEU A 271 17.25 13.13 38.86
CA LEU A 271 18.49 13.43 39.59
C LEU A 271 18.40 14.69 40.47
N ASN A 272 17.43 15.58 40.23
CA ASN A 272 17.19 16.77 41.07
C ASN A 272 16.14 16.56 42.17
N GLY A 273 15.62 15.34 42.32
CA GLY A 273 14.57 14.98 43.27
C GLY A 273 15.03 14.30 44.57
N SER A 274 16.34 14.25 44.86
CA SER A 274 16.84 13.60 46.08
C SER A 274 17.05 14.60 47.24
N THR A 275 16.02 15.37 47.58
CA THR A 275 15.82 15.99 48.92
C THR A 275 14.44 16.62 49.01
N PHE A 276 13.39 15.81 49.11
CA PHE A 276 12.24 16.16 49.96
C PHE A 276 11.38 14.92 50.22
N SER A 277 11.43 14.43 51.46
CA SER A 277 10.44 13.52 52.00
C SER A 277 9.19 14.33 52.32
N LEU A 278 8.13 14.16 51.53
CA LEU A 278 6.76 14.47 51.97
C LEU A 278 5.88 13.28 51.61
N VAL A 279 5.37 12.66 52.66
CA VAL A 279 4.27 11.71 52.66
C VAL A 279 3.00 12.49 52.30
N ASP A 280 2.34 12.11 51.21
CA ASP A 280 0.95 12.48 50.88
C ASP A 280 0.45 11.33 49.99
N VAL A 281 -0.16 10.27 50.55
CA VAL A 281 -1.59 10.14 50.89
C VAL A 281 -2.48 10.52 49.70
N ASP A 282 -2.55 9.66 48.68
CA ASP A 282 -3.75 9.54 47.81
C ASP A 282 -3.78 8.32 46.85
N ASP A 283 -2.80 7.42 46.88
CA ASP A 283 -2.84 6.15 46.10
C ASP A 283 -3.48 4.97 46.86
N LEU A 284 -4.29 5.24 47.90
CA LEU A 284 -4.92 4.21 48.73
C LEU A 284 -6.44 4.39 48.90
N GLU A 285 -7.17 4.78 47.84
CA GLU A 285 -8.63 4.90 47.94
C GLU A 285 -9.45 4.50 46.68
N LEU A 286 -8.92 3.65 45.78
CA LEU A 286 -9.72 3.08 44.67
C LEU A 286 -9.58 1.56 44.48
N HIS A 287 -9.32 0.82 45.56
CA HIS A 287 -9.42 -0.64 45.53
C HIS A 287 -9.89 -1.32 46.82
N LYS A 288 -10.62 -0.61 47.68
CA LYS A 288 -11.01 -1.16 49.00
C LYS A 288 -12.44 -0.91 49.46
N GLU A 289 -13.37 -0.64 48.53
CA GLU A 289 -14.79 -0.45 48.90
C GLU A 289 -15.78 -1.08 47.92
N LEU A 290 -15.59 -2.36 47.58
CA LEU A 290 -16.72 -3.23 47.28
C LEU A 290 -16.30 -4.69 47.48
N ILE A 291 -17.06 -5.40 48.30
CA ILE A 291 -16.90 -6.81 48.73
C ILE A 291 -16.10 -6.94 50.04
N GLY A 292 -16.71 -6.42 51.11
CA GLY A 292 -16.57 -6.98 52.45
C GLY A 292 -17.96 -7.34 52.96
N SER A 293 -18.30 -8.63 52.98
CA SER A 293 -19.24 -9.25 53.93
C SER A 293 -19.32 -10.76 53.68
N GLU A 294 -18.46 -11.51 54.37
CA GLU A 294 -18.81 -12.84 54.86
C GLU A 294 -19.32 -12.68 56.31
N PRO A 295 -20.13 -13.61 56.85
CA PRO A 295 -19.50 -14.74 57.54
C PRO A 295 -20.23 -16.12 57.42
N ALA A 296 -19.38 -17.14 57.42
CA ALA A 296 -19.44 -18.38 58.22
C ALA A 296 -20.42 -19.54 57.89
N ALA A 297 -19.80 -20.60 57.34
CA ALA A 297 -19.71 -21.98 57.86
C ALA A 297 -20.97 -22.87 58.05
N ILE A 298 -20.93 -24.08 57.45
CA ILE A 298 -21.07 -25.41 58.11
C ILE A 298 -20.64 -26.53 57.13
N ASN A 299 -20.07 -27.60 57.69
CA ASN A 299 -19.35 -28.73 57.08
C ASN A 299 -20.21 -29.79 56.34
N ALA A 300 -19.70 -30.31 55.20
CA ALA A 300 -19.64 -31.68 54.60
C ALA A 300 -20.77 -32.76 54.79
N PRO A 301 -20.83 -33.90 54.05
CA PRO A 301 -20.31 -34.31 52.72
C PRO A 301 -21.34 -35.05 51.80
N MET A 302 -20.87 -35.48 50.61
CA MET A 302 -21.31 -36.64 49.77
C MET A 302 -22.50 -36.56 48.76
N THR A 303 -22.17 -36.93 47.51
CA THR A 303 -22.92 -37.68 46.47
C THR A 303 -24.28 -37.18 45.95
N GLY A 304 -24.43 -37.07 44.62
CA GLY A 304 -25.75 -37.03 43.98
C GLY A 304 -25.76 -36.54 42.53
N ASN A 305 -25.98 -37.48 41.61
CA ASN A 305 -26.22 -37.32 40.18
C ASN A 305 -27.45 -36.42 39.87
N GLY A 306 -27.46 -35.66 38.76
CA GLY A 306 -28.67 -34.94 38.34
C GLY A 306 -28.54 -33.95 37.19
N ASN A 307 -28.96 -34.38 36.00
CA ASN A 307 -29.17 -33.60 34.77
C ASN A 307 -29.85 -32.23 34.99
N ARG A 308 -29.37 -31.18 34.29
CA ARG A 308 -30.26 -30.08 33.88
C ARG A 308 -29.86 -29.45 32.55
N SER A 309 -30.83 -29.56 31.65
CA SER A 309 -30.92 -29.18 30.25
C SER A 309 -30.87 -27.67 30.02
N THR A 310 -30.08 -27.29 29.01
CA THR A 310 -30.13 -26.06 28.23
C THR A 310 -31.55 -25.70 27.78
N PHE A 311 -32.01 -24.51 28.10
CA PHE A 311 -33.21 -23.90 27.54
C PHE A 311 -32.79 -22.71 26.65
N ILE A 312 -32.65 -22.96 25.35
CA ILE A 312 -32.49 -21.91 24.32
C ILE A 312 -33.89 -21.49 23.89
N LEU A 313 -34.27 -20.25 24.20
CA LEU A 313 -35.47 -19.63 23.65
C LEU A 313 -35.15 -19.12 22.24
N ARG A 314 -35.68 -19.84 21.25
CA ARG A 314 -35.48 -19.64 19.82
C ARG A 314 -36.55 -18.69 19.30
N ALA A 315 -36.25 -17.41 19.17
CA ALA A 315 -37.01 -16.49 18.31
C ALA A 315 -36.47 -16.62 16.87
N LYS A 316 -37.37 -16.91 15.93
CA LYS A 316 -37.06 -17.23 14.54
C LYS A 316 -37.91 -16.28 13.71
N ASP A 317 -37.29 -15.34 12.99
CA ASP A 317 -37.88 -14.71 11.81
C ASP A 317 -36.79 -14.12 10.90
N GLY A 318 -36.86 -14.44 9.60
CA GLY A 318 -35.96 -13.95 8.55
C GLY A 318 -35.07 -15.02 7.89
N CYS A 319 -35.62 -15.80 6.94
CA CYS A 319 -34.92 -16.87 6.21
C CYS A 319 -33.69 -16.40 5.38
N CYS A 320 -33.57 -15.11 5.09
CA CYS A 320 -32.40 -14.53 4.40
C CYS A 320 -31.37 -13.88 5.34
N GLY A 321 -31.66 -13.67 6.62
CA GLY A 321 -30.72 -13.04 7.57
C GLY A 321 -29.63 -14.00 8.05
N ASN A 322 -30.01 -15.26 8.29
CA ASN A 322 -29.12 -16.26 8.93
C ASN A 322 -28.03 -16.83 8.01
N VAL A 323 -28.11 -16.62 6.69
CA VAL A 323 -27.08 -17.10 5.75
C VAL A 323 -25.92 -16.10 5.67
N MET A 324 -26.19 -14.80 5.81
CA MET A 324 -25.16 -13.76 5.81
C MET A 324 -24.44 -13.61 7.15
N GLU A 325 -25.13 -13.83 8.27
CA GLU A 325 -24.53 -13.63 9.60
C GLU A 325 -23.48 -14.70 9.96
N LYS A 326 -23.59 -15.90 9.37
CA LYS A 326 -22.68 -17.04 9.63
C LYS A 326 -21.37 -17.01 8.84
N ASP A 327 -21.30 -16.13 7.84
CA ASP A 327 -20.14 -15.99 6.94
C ASP A 327 -19.28 -14.77 7.25
N GLN A 328 -19.63 -13.95 8.25
CA GLN A 328 -18.78 -12.83 8.67
C GLN A 328 -17.42 -13.34 9.13
N LEU A 329 -16.38 -12.98 8.38
CA LEU A 329 -15.00 -12.94 8.85
C LEU A 329 -14.93 -11.98 10.05
N THR A 330 -15.19 -12.50 11.25
CA THR A 330 -15.08 -11.74 12.51
C THR A 330 -13.64 -11.35 12.84
N VAL A 331 -12.66 -11.74 12.03
CA VAL A 331 -11.30 -11.20 12.11
C VAL A 331 -10.75 -10.97 10.70
N LEU A 332 -10.98 -9.78 10.15
CA LEU A 332 -10.11 -9.23 9.10
C LEU A 332 -8.69 -9.29 9.65
N GLY A 333 -7.86 -10.22 9.16
CA GLY A 333 -6.44 -10.23 9.47
C GLY A 333 -5.72 -11.50 9.82
N GLU A 334 -6.40 -12.64 9.89
CA GLU A 334 -5.74 -13.92 10.04
C GLU A 334 -5.47 -14.54 8.65
N GLU A 335 -4.35 -15.26 8.53
CA GLU A 335 -4.05 -15.99 7.30
C GLU A 335 -5.03 -17.16 7.14
N HIS A 336 -6.03 -16.98 6.28
CA HIS A 336 -6.98 -18.05 5.96
C HIS A 336 -6.46 -18.93 4.82
N SER A 337 -6.76 -20.23 4.90
CA SER A 337 -6.46 -21.16 3.80
C SER A 337 -7.23 -20.76 2.54
N VAL A 338 -6.58 -20.81 1.37
CA VAL A 338 -7.19 -20.50 0.07
C VAL A 338 -8.48 -21.30 -0.15
N ARG A 339 -8.49 -22.57 0.26
CA ARG A 339 -9.66 -23.46 0.15
C ARG A 339 -10.85 -22.96 0.98
N LEU A 340 -10.58 -22.34 2.13
CA LEU A 340 -11.62 -21.75 2.97
C LEU A 340 -12.16 -20.47 2.32
N LEU A 341 -11.29 -19.64 1.77
CA LEU A 341 -11.67 -18.36 1.15
C LEU A 341 -12.58 -18.55 -0.07
N VAL A 342 -12.18 -19.42 -1.01
CA VAL A 342 -12.92 -19.66 -2.27
C VAL A 342 -14.28 -20.33 -2.05
N ARG A 343 -14.50 -20.98 -0.90
CA ARG A 343 -15.79 -21.60 -0.57
C ARG A 343 -16.81 -20.60 0.00
N ARG A 344 -16.39 -19.40 0.41
CA ARG A 344 -17.25 -18.39 1.05
C ARG A 344 -17.90 -17.47 0.01
N TRP A 345 -19.11 -17.01 0.31
CA TRP A 345 -19.83 -16.07 -0.56
C TRP A 345 -19.19 -14.68 -0.56
N ASP A 346 -18.65 -14.22 0.57
CA ASP A 346 -17.97 -12.92 0.69
C ASP A 346 -16.82 -12.78 -0.32
N PHE A 347 -16.09 -13.87 -0.57
CA PHE A 347 -15.03 -13.89 -1.57
C PHE A 347 -15.58 -13.65 -2.98
N TRP A 348 -16.66 -14.33 -3.36
CA TRP A 348 -17.26 -14.19 -4.69
C TRP A 348 -17.96 -12.84 -4.87
N LEU A 349 -18.56 -12.29 -3.82
CA LEU A 349 -19.11 -10.94 -3.83
C LEU A 349 -18.00 -9.90 -4.02
N TYR A 350 -16.91 -10.00 -3.26
CA TYR A 350 -15.74 -9.15 -3.43
C TYR A 350 -15.10 -9.31 -4.81
N TYR A 351 -14.96 -10.54 -5.28
CA TYR A 351 -14.43 -10.85 -6.61
C TYR A 351 -15.28 -10.24 -7.71
N LEU A 352 -16.62 -10.40 -7.67
CA LEU A 352 -17.52 -9.84 -8.67
C LEU A 352 -17.52 -8.30 -8.63
N ALA A 353 -17.55 -7.71 -7.44
CA ALA A 353 -17.46 -6.25 -7.29
C ALA A 353 -16.13 -5.70 -7.84
N TYR A 354 -15.01 -6.37 -7.57
CA TYR A 354 -13.70 -5.98 -8.08
C TYR A 354 -13.57 -6.24 -9.59
N LEU A 355 -14.11 -7.36 -10.07
CA LEU A 355 -14.16 -7.71 -11.49
C LEU A 355 -14.93 -6.65 -12.25
N CYS A 356 -16.12 -6.25 -11.81
CA CYS A 356 -16.91 -5.24 -12.51
C CYS A 356 -16.35 -3.82 -12.31
N GLY A 357 -15.96 -3.44 -11.08
CA GLY A 357 -15.50 -2.07 -10.80
C GLY A 357 -14.06 -1.82 -11.25
N GLY A 358 -13.12 -2.58 -10.69
CA GLY A 358 -11.68 -2.37 -10.88
C GLY A 358 -11.23 -2.59 -12.33
N THR A 359 -11.77 -3.62 -13.01
CA THR A 359 -11.34 -3.91 -14.39
C THR A 359 -11.87 -2.88 -15.39
N ILE A 360 -13.09 -2.35 -15.20
CA ILE A 360 -13.60 -1.25 -16.05
C ILE A 360 -12.68 -0.03 -15.93
N GLY A 361 -12.22 0.28 -14.70
CA GLY A 361 -11.25 1.35 -14.48
C GLY A 361 -9.90 1.12 -15.17
N LEU A 362 -9.42 -0.13 -15.24
CA LEU A 362 -8.20 -0.49 -15.98
C LEU A 362 -8.39 -0.38 -17.49
N VAL A 363 -9.51 -0.89 -18.02
CA VAL A 363 -9.83 -0.78 -19.46
C VAL A 363 -9.90 0.68 -19.87
N TYR A 364 -10.52 1.54 -19.06
CA TYR A 364 -10.54 2.98 -19.30
C TYR A 364 -9.13 3.58 -19.32
N SER A 365 -8.30 3.28 -18.32
CA SER A 365 -6.91 3.76 -18.23
C SER A 365 -6.08 3.40 -19.46
N ASN A 366 -6.17 2.13 -19.88
CA ASN A 366 -5.38 1.59 -20.98
C ASN A 366 -5.72 2.23 -22.33
N ASN A 367 -6.98 2.66 -22.50
CA ASN A 367 -7.47 3.28 -23.72
C ASN A 367 -7.52 4.82 -23.64
N LEU A 368 -7.14 5.42 -22.50
CA LEU A 368 -7.33 6.85 -22.24
C LEU A 368 -6.69 7.74 -23.31
N GLY A 369 -5.47 7.41 -23.74
CA GLY A 369 -4.77 8.17 -24.78
C GLY A 369 -5.43 8.10 -26.15
N GLN A 370 -6.12 7.00 -26.46
CA GLN A 370 -6.86 6.88 -27.71
C GLN A 370 -8.22 7.57 -27.62
N ILE A 371 -8.89 7.46 -26.47
CA ILE A 371 -10.15 8.16 -26.21
C ILE A 371 -9.94 9.68 -26.34
N SER A 372 -8.88 10.23 -25.73
CA SER A 372 -8.54 11.65 -25.84
C SER A 372 -8.27 12.06 -27.29
N GLN A 373 -7.48 11.29 -28.04
CA GLN A 373 -7.19 11.55 -29.45
C GLN A 373 -8.46 11.52 -30.31
N SER A 374 -9.33 10.52 -30.11
CA SER A 374 -10.57 10.37 -30.91
C SER A 374 -11.57 11.51 -30.71
N LEU A 375 -11.55 12.15 -29.54
CA LEU A 375 -12.38 13.31 -29.21
C LEU A 375 -11.76 14.65 -29.65
N GLY A 376 -10.59 14.64 -30.30
CA GLY A 376 -9.88 15.84 -30.74
C GLY A 376 -8.97 16.48 -29.67
N TYR A 377 -8.76 15.82 -28.52
CA TYR A 377 -7.93 16.32 -27.41
C TYR A 377 -6.53 15.67 -27.37
N GLY A 378 -5.95 15.34 -28.53
CA GLY A 378 -4.65 14.65 -28.60
C GLY A 378 -3.52 15.38 -27.84
N THR A 379 -3.49 16.72 -27.92
CA THR A 379 -2.50 17.57 -27.21
C THR A 379 -2.68 17.60 -25.69
N GLN A 380 -3.84 17.19 -25.17
CA GLN A 380 -4.16 17.19 -23.73
C GLN A 380 -4.10 15.78 -23.11
N THR A 381 -3.63 14.79 -23.86
CA THR A 381 -3.57 13.39 -23.40
C THR A 381 -2.79 13.25 -22.09
N SER A 382 -1.63 13.89 -21.98
CA SER A 382 -0.80 13.89 -20.76
C SER A 382 -1.53 14.47 -19.54
N ALA A 383 -2.39 15.48 -19.75
CA ALA A 383 -3.19 16.08 -18.69
C ALA A 383 -4.28 15.12 -18.19
N PHE A 384 -4.98 14.42 -19.09
CA PHE A 384 -5.96 13.40 -18.70
C PHE A 384 -5.32 12.22 -17.98
N VAL A 385 -4.16 11.77 -18.44
CA VAL A 385 -3.38 10.69 -17.81
C VAL A 385 -2.95 11.09 -16.40
N THR A 386 -2.42 12.31 -16.24
CA THR A 386 -2.05 12.87 -14.93
C THR A 386 -3.26 12.94 -14.00
N LEU A 387 -4.41 13.43 -14.49
CA LEU A 387 -5.64 13.53 -13.71
C LEU A 387 -6.14 12.15 -13.26
N TYR A 388 -6.19 11.17 -14.16
CA TYR A 388 -6.58 9.80 -13.83
C TYR A 388 -5.64 9.19 -12.78
N SER A 389 -4.33 9.34 -12.99
CA SER A 389 -3.31 8.83 -12.08
C SER A 389 -3.41 9.48 -10.69
N SER A 390 -3.66 10.79 -10.63
CA SER A 390 -3.91 11.51 -9.37
C SER A 390 -5.19 11.08 -8.68
N CYS A 391 -6.29 10.89 -9.41
CA CYS A 391 -7.53 10.33 -8.84
C CYS A 391 -7.29 8.94 -8.26
N SER A 392 -6.50 8.10 -8.92
CA SER A 392 -6.09 6.79 -8.40
C SER A 392 -5.25 6.90 -7.12
N PHE A 393 -4.28 7.83 -7.10
CA PHE A 393 -3.47 8.14 -5.93
C PHE A 393 -4.33 8.55 -4.72
N PHE A 394 -5.16 9.59 -4.87
CA PHE A 394 -5.99 10.10 -3.79
C PHE A 394 -7.05 9.09 -3.37
N GLY A 395 -7.67 8.37 -4.31
CA GLY A 395 -8.67 7.34 -4.00
C GLY A 395 -8.10 6.22 -3.11
N ARG A 396 -6.87 5.76 -3.40
CA ARG A 396 -6.18 4.75 -2.58
C ARG A 396 -5.74 5.29 -1.23
N LEU A 397 -5.30 6.54 -1.17
CA LEU A 397 -4.89 7.19 0.08
C LEU A 397 -6.09 7.39 1.01
N LEU A 398 -7.23 7.85 0.48
CA LEU A 398 -8.47 8.08 1.22
C LEU A 398 -9.17 6.79 1.65
N ALA A 399 -8.88 5.65 1.03
CA ALA A 399 -9.48 4.37 1.39
C ALA A 399 -9.21 3.94 2.84
N ALA A 400 -8.11 4.41 3.44
CA ALA A 400 -7.81 4.19 4.87
C ALA A 400 -8.22 5.37 5.77
N GLY A 401 -8.94 6.37 5.23
CA GLY A 401 -9.54 7.47 5.99
C GLY A 401 -10.37 7.01 7.20
N PRO A 402 -11.23 5.98 7.07
CA PRO A 402 -11.99 5.46 8.21
C PRO A 402 -11.15 4.97 9.38
N ASP A 403 -9.91 4.50 9.15
CA ASP A 403 -9.02 4.02 10.21
C ASP A 403 -8.42 5.16 11.05
N PHE A 404 -8.51 6.41 10.60
CA PHE A 404 -8.18 7.59 11.39
C PHE A 404 -9.33 8.07 12.28
N LEU A 405 -10.57 7.64 12.01
CA LEU A 405 -11.72 8.02 12.82
C LEU A 405 -11.73 7.21 14.13
N PRO A 406 -11.92 7.85 15.28
CA PRO A 406 -12.09 7.12 16.54
C PRO A 406 -13.27 6.15 16.40
N ARG A 407 -13.07 4.86 16.73
CA ARG A 407 -14.12 3.82 16.73
C ARG A 407 -15.23 4.05 17.78
N TYR A 408 -15.50 5.29 18.18
CA TYR A 408 -16.51 5.63 19.19
C TYR A 408 -17.95 5.63 18.65
N THR A 409 -18.16 5.51 17.35
CA THR A 409 -19.49 5.70 16.74
C THR A 409 -20.28 4.43 16.45
N LEU A 410 -19.76 3.22 16.70
CA LEU A 410 -20.50 1.98 16.42
C LEU A 410 -20.93 1.16 17.63
N GLN A 411 -20.52 1.53 18.86
CA GLN A 411 -21.05 0.91 20.09
C GLN A 411 -22.25 1.67 20.69
N GLY A 412 -22.56 2.89 20.23
CA GLY A 412 -23.64 3.72 20.77
C GLY A 412 -25.04 3.49 20.19
N LEU A 413 -25.20 2.58 19.23
CA LEU A 413 -26.50 2.32 18.56
C LEU A 413 -27.13 0.96 18.92
N GLY A 414 -26.52 0.19 19.82
CA GLY A 414 -27.02 -1.12 20.26
C GLY A 414 -27.51 -1.17 21.71
N GLY A 415 -27.53 -0.04 22.42
CA GLY A 415 -27.94 0.02 23.82
C GLY A 415 -28.74 1.27 24.10
N LEU A 416 -30.06 1.15 24.04
CA LEU A 416 -31.00 2.01 24.75
C LEU A 416 -31.92 1.11 25.59
N PRO A 417 -32.33 1.60 26.78
CA PRO A 417 -32.63 0.80 27.98
C PRO A 417 -33.82 -0.16 27.90
#